data_AF-A0AAY5L464-F1
#
_entry.id   AF-A0AAY5L464-F1
#
_cell.length_a   1.000
_cell.length_b   1.000
_cell.length_c   1.000
_cell.angle_alpha   90.00
_cell.angle_beta   90.00
_cell.angle_gamma   90.00
#
_symmetry.space_group_name_H-M   'P 1'
#
loop_
_entity.id
_entity.type
_entity.pdbx_description
1 polymer ?
#
loop_
_entity_poly.entity_id
_entity_poly.type
_entity_poly.pdbx_seq_one_letter_code
_entity_poly.pdbx_strand_id
1 'polypeptide(L)'
;MKSIWKIKECCLFAIASRFRLKVISAYIQAQHVFNVMVLRSDTEGFEMTGDADGEECFYVDVDNQKVVITAPEFGEQIECPICLNVAERYIPAGKKHFSDLAFDTPEAKVPPDVMLYPKEEVKQGVNNSLVCFVNNFFPPPVQVKWTKNDVNITKGVKASHYLFNNDITFYHFSTLTFDPEEGDIYTCTVEHPALDEPVTRKWEFEVPPGPSLDPVVFCGLGLTLGILGLGTGMFFCVKGKQLTNVL
;
A
#
# COMPACT_ATOMS: atom_id res chain seq x y z
N MET A 1 13.28 -22.70 -26.23
CA MET A 1 13.75 -21.56 -27.04
C MET A 1 12.94 -20.36 -26.56
N LYS A 2 13.59 -19.40 -25.90
CA LYS A 2 12.96 -18.34 -25.08
C LYS A 2 12.11 -17.41 -25.96
N SER A 3 10.78 -17.43 -25.80
CA SER A 3 9.86 -16.44 -26.37
C SER A 3 9.92 -15.17 -25.53
N ILE A 4 10.53 -14.14 -26.10
CA ILE A 4 10.75 -12.82 -25.51
C ILE A 4 9.46 -12.01 -25.67
N TRP A 5 8.94 -11.52 -24.55
CA TRP A 5 7.72 -10.71 -24.44
C TRP A 5 7.92 -9.33 -25.10
N LYS A 6 6.92 -8.86 -25.87
CA LYS A 6 6.80 -7.48 -26.37
C LYS A 6 5.50 -6.91 -25.81
N ILE A 7 5.57 -5.88 -24.97
CA ILE A 7 4.44 -4.98 -24.74
C ILE A 7 4.57 -3.89 -25.80
N LYS A 8 3.48 -3.64 -26.53
CA LYS A 8 3.44 -2.66 -27.61
C LYS A 8 2.64 -1.45 -27.14
N GLU A 9 3.37 -0.56 -26.48
CA GLU A 9 3.06 0.86 -26.26
C GLU A 9 1.89 1.23 -25.33
N CYS A 10 2.13 2.30 -24.56
CA CYS A 10 1.20 2.96 -23.68
C CYS A 10 0.88 4.35 -24.23
N CYS A 11 -0.40 4.66 -24.41
CA CYS A 11 -0.83 5.96 -24.94
C CYS A 11 -1.66 6.72 -23.90
N LEU A 12 -1.04 7.68 -23.23
CA LEU A 12 -1.76 8.69 -22.44
C LEU A 12 -2.38 9.72 -23.38
N PHE A 13 -3.70 9.76 -23.47
CA PHE A 13 -4.44 10.92 -23.98
C PHE A 13 -4.94 11.75 -22.81
N ALA A 14 -4.15 12.74 -22.37
CA ALA A 14 -4.62 13.75 -21.42
C ALA A 14 -5.52 14.76 -22.15
N ILE A 15 -6.84 14.60 -22.09
CA ILE A 15 -7.78 15.64 -22.51
C ILE A 15 -7.92 16.63 -21.35
N ALA A 16 -7.10 17.68 -21.35
CA ALA A 16 -7.22 18.79 -20.40
C ALA A 16 -8.40 19.71 -20.79
N SER A 17 -9.62 19.35 -20.41
CA SER A 17 -10.79 20.23 -20.55
C SER A 17 -10.86 21.23 -19.38
N ARG A 18 -10.36 22.46 -19.60
CA ARG A 18 -10.50 23.57 -18.63
C ARG A 18 -11.94 24.10 -18.61
N PHE A 19 -12.80 23.55 -17.76
CA PHE A 19 -14.08 24.18 -17.42
C PHE A 19 -13.86 25.26 -16.34
N ARG A 20 -14.09 26.53 -16.67
CA ARG A 20 -14.16 27.63 -15.70
C ARG A 20 -15.61 27.84 -15.24
N LEU A 21 -16.06 27.12 -14.21
CA LEU A 21 -17.21 27.59 -13.43
C LEU A 21 -16.74 28.59 -12.38
N LYS A 22 -17.18 29.84 -12.50
CA LYS A 22 -17.04 30.84 -11.43
C LYS A 22 -18.24 30.73 -10.50
N VAL A 23 -18.03 30.12 -9.33
CA VAL A 23 -18.91 30.26 -8.17
C VAL A 23 -18.11 30.99 -7.10
N ILE A 24 -18.55 32.20 -6.72
CA ILE A 24 -17.92 32.98 -5.65
C ILE A 24 -18.63 32.59 -4.34
N SER A 25 -17.98 31.71 -3.58
CA SER A 25 -18.17 31.54 -2.14
C SER A 25 -16.78 31.34 -1.54
N ALA A 26 -16.50 31.92 -0.39
CA ALA A 26 -15.21 31.85 0.27
C ALA A 26 -14.94 30.43 0.78
N TYR A 27 -14.44 29.54 -0.08
CA TYR A 27 -14.05 28.18 0.24
C TYR A 27 -12.83 27.82 -0.61
N ILE A 28 -11.86 27.13 0.00
CA ILE A 28 -10.60 26.71 -0.63
C ILE A 28 -10.90 26.06 -1.98
N GLN A 29 -10.44 26.67 -3.07
CA GLN A 29 -10.56 26.09 -4.40
C GLN A 29 -9.45 25.04 -4.53
N ALA A 30 -9.71 23.82 -4.05
CA ALA A 30 -8.83 22.69 -4.29
C ALA A 30 -8.91 22.32 -5.77
N GLN A 31 -7.76 22.25 -6.44
CA GLN A 31 -7.68 21.75 -7.80
C GLN A 31 -7.54 20.23 -7.74
N HIS A 32 -8.58 19.51 -8.16
CA HIS A 32 -8.55 18.06 -8.30
C HIS A 32 -8.11 17.67 -9.71
N VAL A 33 -7.34 16.60 -9.83
CA VAL A 33 -6.89 16.03 -11.10
C VAL A 33 -7.65 14.73 -11.33
N PHE A 34 -8.42 14.69 -12.41
CA PHE A 34 -9.08 13.47 -12.87
C PHE A 34 -8.38 12.97 -14.11
N ASN A 35 -7.88 11.74 -14.07
CA ASN A 35 -7.25 11.10 -15.22
C ASN A 35 -8.14 9.95 -15.71
N VAL A 36 -8.08 9.72 -17.02
CA VAL A 36 -8.68 8.54 -17.66
C VAL A 36 -7.58 7.85 -18.44
N MET A 37 -7.25 6.64 -18.03
CA MET A 37 -6.26 5.79 -18.64
C MET A 37 -6.92 4.85 -19.63
N VAL A 38 -6.29 4.70 -20.79
CA VAL A 38 -6.65 3.71 -21.80
C VAL A 38 -5.38 2.96 -22.15
N LEU A 39 -5.25 1.76 -21.61
CA LEU A 39 -4.10 0.89 -21.81
C LEU A 39 -4.47 -0.21 -22.80
N ARG A 40 -3.49 -0.58 -23.62
CA ARG A 40 -3.60 -1.77 -24.47
C ARG A 40 -2.29 -2.51 -24.44
N SER A 41 -2.36 -3.78 -24.05
CA SER A 41 -1.24 -4.71 -24.13
C SER A 41 -1.61 -5.90 -25.01
N ASP A 42 -0.62 -6.48 -25.67
CA ASP A 42 -0.78 -7.76 -26.39
C ASP A 42 -1.01 -8.92 -25.41
N THR A 43 -0.59 -8.79 -24.15
CA THR A 43 -0.72 -9.84 -23.11
C THR A 43 -1.97 -9.70 -22.26
N GLU A 44 -2.28 -8.48 -21.80
CA GLU A 44 -3.37 -8.21 -20.86
C GLU A 44 -4.62 -7.64 -21.54
N GLY A 45 -4.54 -7.31 -22.83
CA GLY A 45 -5.68 -6.81 -23.59
C GLY A 45 -5.92 -5.32 -23.39
N PHE A 46 -7.18 -4.91 -23.47
CA PHE A 46 -7.59 -3.51 -23.32
C PHE A 46 -8.05 -3.26 -21.89
N GLU A 47 -7.60 -2.16 -21.31
CA GLU A 47 -7.97 -1.73 -19.97
C GLU A 47 -8.29 -0.23 -19.99
N MET A 48 -9.37 0.16 -19.33
CA MET A 48 -9.74 1.57 -19.18
C MET A 48 -10.14 1.84 -17.73
N THR A 49 -9.39 2.74 -17.11
CA THR A 49 -9.51 3.08 -15.69
C THR A 49 -9.54 4.59 -15.53
N GLY A 50 -10.09 5.08 -14.43
CA GLY A 50 -10.04 6.49 -14.09
C GLY A 50 -9.74 6.69 -12.62
N ASP A 51 -8.90 7.68 -12.35
CA ASP A 51 -8.50 8.08 -11.01
C ASP A 51 -8.80 9.55 -10.75
N ALA A 52 -8.99 9.87 -9.47
CA ALA A 52 -9.08 11.21 -8.95
C ALA A 52 -7.97 11.39 -7.91
N ASP A 53 -7.09 12.37 -8.12
CA ASP A 53 -5.96 12.66 -7.24
C ASP A 53 -5.06 11.43 -6.93
N GLY A 54 -4.98 10.49 -7.87
CA GLY A 54 -4.18 9.26 -7.74
C GLY A 54 -4.92 8.06 -7.12
N GLU A 55 -6.22 8.18 -6.81
CA GLU A 55 -7.05 7.09 -6.31
C GLU A 55 -7.99 6.55 -7.41
N GLU A 56 -7.97 5.24 -7.66
CA GLU A 56 -8.85 4.58 -8.62
C GLU A 56 -10.32 4.77 -8.24
N CYS A 57 -11.07 5.47 -9.09
CA CYS A 57 -12.48 5.79 -8.87
C CYS A 57 -13.42 4.92 -9.71
N PHE A 58 -12.97 4.46 -10.88
CA PHE A 58 -13.73 3.54 -11.71
C PHE A 58 -12.84 2.76 -12.70
N TYR A 59 -13.38 1.65 -13.19
CA TYR A 59 -12.85 0.95 -14.36
C TYR A 59 -13.98 0.46 -15.27
N VAL A 60 -13.66 0.18 -16.53
CA VAL A 60 -14.62 -0.39 -17.49
C VAL A 60 -14.42 -1.90 -17.55
N ASP A 61 -15.43 -2.64 -17.08
CA ASP A 61 -15.52 -4.08 -17.22
C ASP A 61 -16.06 -4.38 -18.63
N VAL A 62 -15.13 -4.65 -19.55
CA VAL A 62 -15.42 -4.89 -20.97
C VAL A 62 -16.24 -6.15 -21.16
N ASP A 63 -15.96 -7.20 -20.38
CA ASP A 63 -16.61 -8.50 -20.51
C ASP A 63 -18.09 -8.42 -20.12
N ASN A 64 -18.41 -7.64 -19.09
CA ASN A 64 -19.78 -7.43 -18.62
C ASN A 64 -20.43 -6.13 -19.12
N GLN A 65 -19.76 -5.39 -20.02
CA GLN A 65 -20.21 -4.12 -20.60
C GLN A 65 -20.74 -3.11 -19.57
N LYS A 66 -19.99 -2.89 -18.48
CA LYS A 66 -20.40 -1.98 -17.40
C LYS A 66 -19.24 -1.14 -16.89
N VAL A 67 -19.57 0.03 -16.36
CA VAL A 67 -18.63 0.85 -15.59
C VAL A 67 -18.76 0.43 -14.13
N VAL A 68 -17.64 0.03 -13.52
CA VAL A 68 -17.58 -0.33 -12.09
C VAL A 68 -16.99 0.83 -11.33
N ILE A 69 -17.72 1.34 -10.34
CA ILE A 69 -17.28 2.41 -9.47
C ILE A 69 -16.56 1.79 -8.27
N THR A 70 -15.32 2.22 -8.03
CA THR A 70 -14.46 1.80 -6.93
C THR A 70 -14.24 2.91 -5.90
N ALA A 71 -14.70 4.12 -6.22
CA ALA A 71 -14.70 5.25 -5.30
C ALA A 71 -15.44 4.90 -3.99
N PRO A 72 -15.00 5.45 -2.85
CA PRO A 72 -15.68 5.26 -1.56
C PRO A 72 -17.12 5.78 -1.60
N GLU A 73 -17.96 5.40 -0.63
CA GLU A 73 -19.41 5.70 -0.61
C GLU A 73 -19.74 7.20 -0.76
N PHE A 74 -18.88 8.11 -0.29
CA PHE A 74 -19.05 9.55 -0.47
C PHE A 74 -18.77 10.06 -1.90
N GLY A 75 -18.20 9.19 -2.76
CA GLY A 75 -17.85 9.42 -4.15
C GLY A 75 -18.73 8.67 -5.16
N GLU A 76 -19.83 8.04 -4.73
CA GLU A 76 -20.77 7.29 -5.62
C GLU A 76 -21.39 8.12 -6.76
N GLN A 77 -21.24 9.45 -6.75
CA GLN A 77 -21.73 10.36 -7.80
C GLN A 77 -20.89 10.38 -9.09
N ILE A 78 -19.84 9.57 -9.21
CA ILE A 78 -19.06 9.48 -10.45
C ILE A 78 -19.85 8.66 -11.49
N GLU A 79 -20.84 9.31 -12.12
CA GLU A 79 -21.47 8.78 -13.31
C GLU A 79 -20.60 9.11 -14.53
N CYS A 80 -20.05 8.09 -15.18
CA CYS A 80 -19.43 8.23 -16.50
C CYS A 80 -20.30 7.58 -17.59
N PRO A 81 -21.40 8.23 -18.02
CA PRO A 81 -22.32 7.65 -19.02
C PRO A 81 -21.67 7.48 -20.40
N ILE A 82 -20.54 8.14 -20.66
CA ILE A 82 -19.81 8.07 -21.93
C ILE A 82 -18.66 7.04 -21.87
N CYS A 83 -18.22 6.59 -20.69
CA CYS A 83 -17.02 5.74 -20.58
C CYS A 83 -17.15 4.42 -21.33
N LEU A 84 -18.33 3.78 -21.31
CA LEU A 84 -18.55 2.55 -22.05
C LEU A 84 -18.44 2.78 -23.58
N ASN A 85 -19.08 3.83 -24.09
CA ASN A 85 -19.01 4.20 -25.51
C ASN A 85 -17.58 4.57 -25.94
N VAL A 86 -16.83 5.23 -25.05
CA VAL A 86 -15.40 5.54 -25.27
C VAL A 86 -14.61 4.23 -25.35
N ALA A 87 -14.77 3.33 -24.39
CA ALA A 87 -14.09 2.04 -24.38
C ALA A 87 -14.39 1.25 -25.67
N GLU A 88 -15.66 1.11 -26.04
CA GLU A 88 -16.09 0.41 -27.27
C GLU A 88 -15.47 1.01 -28.55
N ARG A 89 -15.24 2.32 -28.58
CA ARG A 89 -14.56 2.98 -29.71
C ARG A 89 -13.06 2.72 -29.73
N TYR A 90 -12.40 2.73 -28.58
CA TYR A 90 -10.95 2.57 -28.48
C TYR A 90 -10.48 1.11 -28.57
N ILE A 91 -11.32 0.14 -28.19
CA ILE A 91 -11.02 -1.30 -28.33
C ILE A 91 -10.62 -1.67 -29.77
N PRO A 92 -11.39 -1.34 -30.84
CA PRO A 92 -11.00 -1.64 -32.21
C PRO A 92 -9.97 -0.64 -32.76
N ALA A 93 -10.09 0.65 -32.41
CA ALA A 93 -9.23 1.71 -32.93
C ALA A 93 -7.78 1.58 -32.45
N GLY A 94 -7.56 1.25 -31.18
CA GLY A 94 -6.23 1.05 -30.62
C GLY A 94 -5.47 -0.04 -31.36
N LYS A 95 -6.11 -1.17 -31.70
CA LYS A 95 -5.45 -2.26 -32.44
C LYS A 95 -4.86 -1.79 -33.78
N LYS A 96 -5.57 -0.91 -34.49
CA LYS A 96 -5.18 -0.41 -35.82
C LYS A 96 -4.25 0.79 -35.74
N HIS A 97 -4.54 1.77 -34.88
CA HIS A 97 -3.69 2.96 -34.74
C HIS A 97 -2.31 2.63 -34.17
N PHE A 98 -2.22 1.74 -33.17
CA PHE A 98 -0.91 1.38 -32.61
C PHE A 98 -0.10 0.50 -33.54
N SER A 99 -0.72 -0.39 -34.32
CA SER A 99 0.04 -1.19 -35.30
C SER A 99 0.67 -0.34 -36.39
N ASP A 100 0.00 0.74 -36.79
CA ASP A 100 0.43 1.62 -37.89
C ASP A 100 1.48 2.66 -37.41
N LEU A 101 1.53 2.95 -36.10
CA LEU A 101 2.47 3.88 -35.46
C LEU A 101 3.65 3.19 -34.75
N ALA A 102 3.60 1.86 -34.57
CA ALA A 102 4.65 1.12 -33.89
C ALA A 102 5.97 1.19 -34.68
N PHE A 103 6.90 2.00 -34.18
CA PHE A 103 8.29 1.96 -34.58
C PHE A 103 9.02 0.86 -33.79
N ASP A 104 10.03 0.21 -34.36
CA ASP A 104 10.86 -0.80 -33.67
C ASP A 104 11.82 -0.11 -32.67
N THR A 105 11.28 0.68 -31.74
CA THR A 105 12.03 1.28 -30.63
C THR A 105 12.08 0.32 -29.45
N PRO A 106 13.26 0.12 -28.83
CA PRO A 106 13.36 -0.65 -27.59
C PRO A 106 12.45 -0.04 -26.51
N GLU A 107 11.65 -0.88 -25.86
CA GLU A 107 10.79 -0.46 -24.76
C GLU A 107 11.65 0.00 -23.58
N ALA A 108 11.32 1.16 -23.01
CA ALA A 108 11.97 1.63 -21.80
C ALA A 108 11.77 0.61 -20.68
N LYS A 109 12.75 0.49 -19.79
CA LYS A 109 12.70 -0.41 -18.65
C LYS A 109 13.07 0.36 -17.40
N VAL A 110 12.11 0.53 -16.51
CA VAL A 110 12.28 1.19 -15.22
C VAL A 110 11.91 0.18 -14.14
N PRO A 111 12.83 -0.20 -13.25
CA PRO A 111 12.57 -1.17 -12.20
C PRO A 111 11.64 -0.61 -11.11
N PRO A 112 10.77 -1.43 -10.52
CA PRO A 112 9.84 -0.99 -9.48
C PRO A 112 10.53 -0.70 -8.14
N ASP A 113 10.01 0.33 -7.46
CA ASP A 113 10.16 0.49 -6.02
C ASP A 113 9.05 -0.29 -5.31
N VAL A 114 9.42 -1.08 -4.29
CA VAL A 114 8.48 -1.95 -3.57
C VAL A 114 8.47 -1.60 -2.09
N MET A 115 7.28 -1.28 -1.57
CA MET A 115 7.01 -1.04 -0.16
C MET A 115 5.98 -2.03 0.37
N LEU A 116 6.16 -2.51 1.59
CA LEU A 116 5.22 -3.40 2.28
C LEU A 116 4.90 -2.83 3.65
N TYR A 117 3.63 -2.54 3.91
CA TYR A 117 3.18 -1.93 5.16
C TYR A 117 1.75 -2.35 5.52
N PRO A 118 1.40 -2.40 6.82
CA PRO A 118 0.03 -2.63 7.23
C PRO A 118 -0.81 -1.36 6.97
N LYS A 119 -2.07 -1.56 6.58
CA LYS A 119 -3.00 -0.48 6.31
C LYS A 119 -3.32 0.34 7.58
N GLU A 120 -3.44 -0.36 8.70
CA GLU A 120 -3.76 0.23 10.01
C GLU A 120 -2.83 -0.33 11.10
N GLU A 121 -2.90 0.25 12.30
CA GLU A 121 -2.19 -0.28 13.47
C GLU A 121 -2.56 -1.74 13.73
N VAL A 122 -1.56 -2.61 13.85
CA VAL A 122 -1.78 -4.06 13.92
C VAL A 122 -2.00 -4.50 15.37
N LYS A 123 -3.10 -5.25 15.60
CA LYS A 123 -3.43 -5.85 16.89
C LYS A 123 -3.68 -7.34 16.69
N GLN A 124 -3.19 -8.15 17.62
CA GLN A 124 -3.31 -9.61 17.54
C GLN A 124 -4.78 -10.03 17.46
N GLY A 125 -5.10 -10.90 16.50
CA GLY A 125 -6.47 -11.40 16.28
C GLY A 125 -7.48 -10.37 15.77
N VAL A 126 -7.06 -9.14 15.44
CA VAL A 126 -7.90 -8.12 14.80
C VAL A 126 -7.58 -8.07 13.32
N ASN A 127 -8.59 -8.32 12.48
CA ASN A 127 -8.43 -8.30 11.03
C ASN A 127 -7.78 -7.00 10.55
N ASN A 128 -6.79 -7.12 9.66
CA ASN A 128 -6.10 -6.00 9.05
C ASN A 128 -5.76 -6.35 7.59
N SER A 129 -5.12 -5.43 6.88
CA SER A 129 -4.65 -5.63 5.51
C SER A 129 -3.21 -5.21 5.37
N LEU A 130 -2.37 -6.05 4.75
CA LEU A 130 -1.04 -5.67 4.29
C LEU A 130 -1.13 -5.13 2.87
N VAL A 131 -0.48 -4.01 2.62
CA VAL A 131 -0.41 -3.36 1.32
C VAL A 131 1.00 -3.51 0.78
N CYS A 132 1.14 -4.16 -0.36
CA CYS A 132 2.33 -4.14 -1.18
C CYS A 132 2.15 -3.08 -2.28
N PHE A 133 2.79 -1.93 -2.08
CA PHE A 133 2.79 -0.83 -3.03
C PHE A 133 3.99 -0.98 -3.97
N VAL A 134 3.70 -1.13 -5.25
CA VAL A 134 4.69 -1.27 -6.32
C VAL A 134 4.62 -0.01 -7.16
N ASN A 135 5.70 0.77 -7.20
CA ASN A 135 5.73 2.11 -7.78
C ASN A 135 6.88 2.29 -8.77
N ASN A 136 6.85 3.37 -9.56
CA ASN A 136 7.92 3.84 -10.44
C ASN A 136 8.39 2.81 -11.48
N PHE A 137 7.50 1.93 -11.95
CA PHE A 137 7.89 0.87 -12.89
C PHE A 137 7.41 1.13 -14.31
N PHE A 138 8.14 0.61 -15.28
CA PHE A 138 7.70 0.58 -16.66
C PHE A 138 8.42 -0.55 -17.40
N PRO A 139 7.74 -1.34 -18.25
CA PRO A 139 6.31 -1.27 -18.60
C PRO A 139 5.42 -2.10 -17.64
N PRO A 140 4.08 -1.95 -17.67
CA PRO A 140 3.15 -2.93 -17.12
C PRO A 140 3.07 -4.18 -18.03
N PRO A 141 2.86 -5.40 -17.49
CA PRO A 141 2.40 -5.69 -16.14
C PRO A 141 3.53 -6.00 -15.14
N VAL A 142 3.16 -6.03 -13.85
CA VAL A 142 4.01 -6.53 -12.77
C VAL A 142 3.35 -7.75 -12.12
N GLN A 143 4.14 -8.75 -11.73
CA GLN A 143 3.60 -9.92 -11.03
C GLN A 143 3.91 -9.83 -9.54
N VAL A 144 2.87 -9.94 -8.71
CA VAL A 144 2.98 -9.92 -7.26
C VAL A 144 2.60 -11.29 -6.68
N LYS A 145 3.48 -11.87 -5.88
CA LYS A 145 3.28 -13.15 -5.18
C LYS A 145 3.34 -12.93 -3.67
N TRP A 146 2.36 -13.47 -2.96
CA TRP A 146 2.28 -13.40 -1.51
C TRP A 146 2.62 -14.74 -0.86
N THR A 147 3.36 -14.70 0.24
CA THR A 147 3.54 -15.86 1.11
C THR A 147 3.26 -15.52 2.57
N LYS A 148 2.79 -16.52 3.33
CA LYS A 148 2.76 -16.54 4.80
C LYS A 148 3.64 -17.70 5.24
N ASN A 149 4.68 -17.43 6.02
CA ASN A 149 5.64 -18.41 6.51
C ASN A 149 6.19 -19.31 5.38
N ASP A 150 6.62 -18.67 4.29
CA ASP A 150 7.14 -19.28 3.04
C ASP A 150 6.12 -20.12 2.24
N VAL A 151 4.85 -20.12 2.65
CA VAL A 151 3.76 -20.80 1.93
C VAL A 151 2.99 -19.79 1.08
N ASN A 152 2.86 -20.07 -0.22
CA ASN A 152 2.09 -19.24 -1.15
C ASN A 152 0.63 -19.09 -0.70
N ILE A 153 0.14 -17.85 -0.73
CA ILE A 153 -1.25 -17.53 -0.41
C ILE A 153 -1.88 -16.66 -1.49
N THR A 154 -3.13 -16.96 -1.82
CA THR A 154 -3.94 -16.22 -2.80
C THR A 154 -5.27 -15.78 -2.23
N LYS A 155 -5.74 -16.45 -1.18
CA LYS A 155 -6.99 -16.11 -0.49
C LYS A 155 -6.83 -14.77 0.21
N GLY A 156 -7.78 -13.85 -0.01
CA GLY A 156 -7.76 -12.51 0.58
C GLY A 156 -6.85 -11.52 -0.13
N VAL A 157 -6.18 -11.93 -1.22
CA VAL A 157 -5.40 -11.03 -2.08
C VAL A 157 -6.35 -10.30 -3.03
N LYS A 158 -6.20 -8.98 -3.11
CA LYS A 158 -6.85 -8.10 -4.09
C LYS A 158 -5.78 -7.23 -4.74
N ALA A 159 -6.00 -6.83 -5.98
CA ALA A 159 -5.09 -6.01 -6.74
C ALA A 159 -5.87 -4.82 -7.34
N SER A 160 -5.25 -3.64 -7.38
CA SER A 160 -5.80 -2.50 -8.12
C SER A 160 -5.54 -2.65 -9.62
N HIS A 161 -6.11 -1.78 -10.43
CA HIS A 161 -5.63 -1.60 -11.80
C HIS A 161 -4.28 -0.89 -11.81
N TYR A 162 -3.68 -0.76 -12.99
CA TYR A 162 -2.49 0.05 -13.17
C TYR A 162 -2.84 1.53 -13.23
N LEU A 163 -2.10 2.32 -12.45
CA LEU A 163 -2.21 3.77 -12.39
C LEU A 163 -0.85 4.38 -12.79
N PHE A 164 -0.81 5.65 -13.22
CA PHE A 164 0.46 6.29 -13.64
C PHE A 164 0.84 7.50 -12.79
N ASN A 165 2.13 7.68 -12.62
CA ASN A 165 2.74 8.88 -12.07
C ASN A 165 2.87 9.96 -13.16
N ASN A 166 3.06 11.22 -12.75
CA ASN A 166 3.24 12.35 -13.68
C ASN A 166 4.43 12.18 -14.65
N ASP A 167 5.40 11.34 -14.30
CA ASP A 167 6.57 10.99 -15.12
C ASP A 167 6.34 9.76 -16.00
N ILE A 168 5.07 9.37 -16.22
CA ILE A 168 4.57 8.25 -17.04
C ILE A 168 5.01 6.84 -16.58
N THR A 169 5.65 6.72 -15.42
CA THR A 169 5.85 5.41 -14.77
C THR A 169 4.55 4.92 -14.13
N PHE A 170 4.44 3.63 -13.89
CA PHE A 170 3.26 3.01 -13.30
C PHE A 170 3.41 2.76 -11.81
N TYR A 171 2.26 2.71 -11.15
CA TYR A 171 2.10 2.17 -9.82
C TYR A 171 0.88 1.26 -9.71
N HIS A 172 0.93 0.38 -8.71
CA HIS A 172 -0.05 -0.68 -8.49
C HIS A 172 -0.07 -1.08 -7.01
N PHE A 173 -1.25 -1.42 -6.51
CA PHE A 173 -1.44 -1.92 -5.14
C PHE A 173 -1.87 -3.37 -5.17
N SER A 174 -1.13 -4.23 -4.47
CA SER A 174 -1.62 -5.56 -4.08
C SER A 174 -1.89 -5.55 -2.57
N THR A 175 -3.09 -5.95 -2.16
CA THR A 175 -3.52 -5.93 -0.77
C THR A 175 -3.89 -7.34 -0.32
N LEU A 176 -3.36 -7.77 0.83
CA LEU A 176 -3.68 -9.04 1.47
C LEU A 176 -4.44 -8.78 2.77
N THR A 177 -5.69 -9.23 2.86
CA THR A 177 -6.41 -9.29 4.13
C THR A 177 -5.90 -10.45 4.99
N PHE A 178 -5.57 -10.18 6.25
CA PHE A 178 -5.03 -11.17 7.17
C PHE A 178 -5.47 -10.93 8.61
N ASP A 179 -5.42 -11.99 9.42
CA ASP A 179 -5.59 -11.92 10.87
C ASP A 179 -4.19 -12.07 11.50
N PRO A 180 -3.65 -11.04 12.17
CA PRO A 180 -2.28 -11.05 12.69
C PRO A 180 -2.12 -12.05 13.85
N GLU A 181 -1.16 -12.96 13.71
CA GLU A 181 -0.68 -13.84 14.78
C GLU A 181 0.81 -13.60 15.03
N GLU A 182 1.21 -13.62 16.30
CA GLU A 182 2.60 -13.34 16.70
C GLU A 182 3.56 -14.33 16.03
N GLY A 183 4.64 -13.81 15.44
CA GLY A 183 5.64 -14.60 14.74
C GLY A 183 5.27 -14.96 13.30
N ASP A 184 4.11 -14.54 12.80
CA ASP A 184 3.80 -14.68 11.38
C ASP A 184 4.67 -13.76 10.53
N ILE A 185 5.19 -14.35 9.46
CA ILE A 185 6.01 -13.68 8.46
C ILE A 185 5.25 -13.65 7.15
N TYR A 186 4.98 -12.44 6.66
CA TYR A 186 4.38 -12.21 5.35
C TYR A 186 5.42 -11.67 4.38
N THR A 187 5.40 -12.16 3.14
CA THR A 187 6.25 -11.60 2.09
C THR A 187 5.46 -11.23 0.85
N CYS A 188 5.87 -10.13 0.22
CA CYS A 188 5.45 -9.71 -1.10
C CYS A 188 6.66 -9.81 -2.04
N THR A 189 6.58 -10.67 -3.05
CA THR A 189 7.61 -10.84 -4.08
C THR A 189 7.12 -10.28 -5.40
N VAL A 190 7.91 -9.39 -5.98
CA VAL A 190 7.58 -8.63 -7.19
C VAL A 190 8.52 -9.04 -8.31
N GLU A 191 7.95 -9.50 -9.43
CA GLU A 191 8.68 -9.84 -10.66
C GLU A 191 8.35 -8.81 -11.74
N HIS A 192 9.39 -8.29 -12.39
CA HIS A 192 9.26 -7.26 -13.43
C HIS A 192 10.38 -7.38 -14.49
N PRO A 193 10.12 -7.14 -15.79
CA PRO A 193 11.12 -7.28 -16.86
C PRO A 193 12.34 -6.35 -16.79
N ALA A 194 12.29 -5.31 -15.95
CA ALA A 194 13.40 -4.40 -15.68
C ALA A 194 14.26 -4.83 -14.48
N LEU A 195 13.88 -5.90 -13.79
CA LEU A 195 14.66 -6.50 -12.69
C LEU A 195 15.45 -7.71 -13.20
N ASP A 196 16.71 -7.81 -12.76
CA ASP A 196 17.52 -9.01 -12.98
C ASP A 196 17.06 -10.17 -12.08
N GLU A 197 16.62 -9.85 -10.86
CA GLU A 197 16.09 -10.78 -9.86
C GLU A 197 14.82 -10.22 -9.20
N PRO A 198 13.87 -11.07 -8.77
CA PRO A 198 12.66 -10.61 -8.09
C PRO A 198 12.97 -9.82 -6.81
N VAL A 199 12.17 -8.79 -6.53
CA VAL A 199 12.29 -8.01 -5.28
C VAL A 199 11.30 -8.54 -4.26
N THR A 200 11.82 -9.00 -3.11
CA THR A 200 10.98 -9.47 -1.99
C THR A 200 11.03 -8.48 -0.83
N ARG A 201 9.86 -8.11 -0.32
CA ARG A 201 9.69 -7.40 0.96
C ARG A 201 9.09 -8.32 1.99
N LYS A 202 9.64 -8.29 3.20
CA LYS A 202 9.19 -9.08 4.35
C LYS A 202 8.56 -8.15 5.38
N TRP A 203 7.48 -8.59 5.98
CA TRP A 203 6.83 -7.97 7.13
C TRP A 203 6.56 -9.05 8.17
N GLU A 204 6.80 -8.74 9.44
CA GLU A 204 6.69 -9.67 10.56
C GLU A 204 5.88 -9.00 11.67
N PHE A 205 4.94 -9.76 12.26
CA PHE A 205 4.16 -9.27 13.38
C PHE A 205 4.81 -9.65 14.70
N GLU A 206 5.34 -8.65 15.41
CA GLU A 206 5.81 -8.78 16.77
C GLU A 206 4.83 -8.07 17.71
N VAL A 207 4.34 -8.78 18.72
CA VAL A 207 3.54 -8.15 19.77
C VAL A 207 4.50 -7.30 20.61
N PRO A 208 4.24 -5.99 20.79
CA PRO A 208 5.09 -5.17 21.65
C PRO A 208 5.19 -5.81 23.03
N PRO A 209 6.39 -5.88 23.64
CA PRO A 209 6.52 -6.45 24.97
C PRO A 209 5.56 -5.72 25.91
N GLY A 210 4.77 -6.50 26.66
CA GLY A 210 3.86 -5.95 27.67
C GLY A 210 4.61 -5.06 28.67
N PRO A 211 3.90 -4.26 29.48
CA PRO A 211 4.54 -3.39 30.47
C PRO A 211 5.50 -4.22 31.33
N SER A 212 6.80 -3.91 31.23
CA SER A 212 7.84 -4.59 31.99
C SER A 212 7.52 -4.48 33.47
N LEU A 213 7.49 -5.60 34.19
CA LEU A 213 7.32 -5.59 35.65
C LEU A 213 8.59 -5.11 36.37
N ASP A 214 9.70 -4.97 35.66
CA ASP A 214 11.01 -4.61 36.21
C ASP A 214 10.96 -3.36 37.11
N PRO A 215 10.35 -2.22 36.72
CA PRO A 215 10.29 -1.03 37.57
C PRO A 215 9.49 -1.27 38.85
N VAL A 216 8.45 -2.11 38.79
CA VAL A 216 7.62 -2.46 39.95
C VAL A 216 8.40 -3.32 40.94
N VAL A 217 9.17 -4.29 40.43
CA VAL A 217 10.04 -5.17 41.23
C VAL A 217 11.17 -4.36 41.87
N PHE A 218 11.83 -3.48 41.11
CA PHE A 218 12.87 -2.60 41.65
C PHE A 218 12.35 -1.65 42.73
N CYS A 219 11.18 -1.04 42.53
CA CYS A 219 10.54 -0.19 43.55
C CYS A 219 10.16 -0.99 44.80
N GLY A 220 9.59 -2.19 44.66
CA GLY A 220 9.25 -3.05 45.79
C GLY A 220 10.46 -3.46 46.63
N LEU A 221 11.55 -3.88 45.97
CA LEU A 221 12.81 -4.24 46.63
C LEU A 221 13.47 -3.02 47.31
N GLY A 222 13.46 -1.86 46.65
CA GLY A 222 13.99 -0.62 47.24
C GLY A 222 13.23 -0.18 48.49
N LEU A 223 11.89 -0.25 48.47
CA LEU A 223 11.05 0.10 49.61
C LEU A 223 11.26 -0.85 50.80
N THR A 224 11.32 -2.16 50.55
CA THR A 224 11.53 -3.15 51.62
C THR A 224 12.89 -3.00 52.30
N LEU A 225 13.95 -2.79 51.53
CA LEU A 225 15.29 -2.52 52.07
C LEU A 225 15.35 -1.18 52.81
N GLY A 226 14.69 -0.15 52.28
CA GLY A 226 14.61 1.17 52.93
C GLY A 226 13.92 1.12 54.29
N ILE A 227 12.82 0.38 54.41
CA ILE A 227 12.08 0.19 55.67
C ILE A 227 12.95 -0.59 56.69
N LEU A 228 13.66 -1.63 56.25
CA LEU A 228 14.58 -2.38 57.12
C LEU A 228 15.73 -1.49 57.62
N GLY A 229 16.31 -0.68 56.73
CA GLY A 229 17.37 0.27 57.06
C GLY A 229 16.92 1.32 58.07
N LEU A 230 15.71 1.87 57.89
CA LEU A 230 15.08 2.78 58.85
C LEU A 230 14.88 2.12 60.22
N GLY A 231 14.30 0.91 60.24
CA GLY A 231 14.03 0.16 61.48
C GLY A 231 15.31 -0.12 62.28
N THR A 232 16.34 -0.62 61.60
CA THR A 232 17.65 -0.90 62.20
C THR A 232 18.36 0.37 62.68
N GLY A 233 18.34 1.45 61.88
CA GLY A 233 18.91 2.74 62.26
C GLY A 233 18.24 3.35 63.50
N MET A 234 16.91 3.31 63.57
CA MET A 234 16.17 3.76 64.75
C MET A 234 16.54 2.96 66.01
N PHE A 235 16.68 1.64 65.89
CA PHE A 235 17.11 0.80 67.00
C PHE A 235 18.49 1.20 67.54
N PHE A 236 19.48 1.40 66.65
CA PHE A 236 20.82 1.83 67.05
C PHE A 236 20.83 3.25 67.64
N CYS A 237 20.08 4.20 67.09
CA CYS A 237 19.96 5.55 67.63
C CYS A 237 19.36 5.57 69.05
N VAL A 238 18.31 4.77 69.31
CA VAL A 238 17.72 4.66 70.64
C VAL A 238 18.68 4.02 71.62
N LYS A 239 19.35 2.94 71.23
CA LYS A 239 20.34 2.25 72.08
C LYS A 239 21.55 3.14 72.39
N GLY A 240 22.01 3.93 71.41
CA GLY A 240 23.10 4.90 71.56
C GLY A 240 22.77 6.00 72.57
N LYS A 241 21.55 6.56 72.54
CA LYS A 241 21.07 7.55 73.51
C LYS A 241 20.91 6.98 74.92
N GLN A 242 20.48 5.73 75.05
CA GLN A 242 20.42 5.02 76.34
C GLN A 242 21.81 4.81 76.94
N LEU A 243 22.83 4.57 76.11
CA LEU A 243 24.23 4.44 76.56
C LEU A 243 24.86 5.77 76.98
N THR A 244 24.47 6.89 76.37
CA THR A 244 24.99 8.23 76.73
C THR A 244 24.32 8.82 77.98
N ASN A 245 23.12 8.38 78.35
CA ASN A 245 22.43 8.80 79.58
C ASN A 245 22.85 8.03 80.85
N VAL A 246 23.77 7.06 80.72
CA VAL A 246 24.24 6.20 81.83
C VAL A 246 25.73 6.47 82.15
N LEU A 247 26.39 7.36 81.41
CA LEU A 247 27.72 7.93 81.72
C LEU A 247 27.56 9.37 82.22
#